data_AF-A0A3R7KMY4-F1
#
_entry.id   AF-A0A3R7KMY4-F1
#
_cell.length_a   1.000
_cell.length_b   1.000
_cell.length_c   1.000
_cell.angle_alpha   90.00
_cell.angle_beta   90.00
_cell.angle_gamma   90.00
#
_symmetry.space_group_name_H-M   'P 1'
#
loop_
_entity.id
_entity.type
_entity.pdbx_description
1 polymer ?
#
loop_
_entity_poly.entity_id
_entity_poly.type
_entity_poly.pdbx_seq_one_letter_code
_entity_poly.pdbx_strand_id
1 'polypeptide(L)'
;MSAEEGGKVSLSAPSNGLSAEEELRQLRDKTNAWKQSVAIQLSEAAKKNKQLRDELKDAEGNHEQDMLALRVQLDKEFRERTNMKDEEINDMQRQMTQLREEKRRMAEEHKKNLEETVIRIRENSRMEHASKAKTDAEQHEAELRKLRDVIEQKEQAIVQAEHEAAVMRTRLDRLGEQYRELSGLMTHDARQLDKQEAEAEDAAKGGASSQHLVKLSEAAHKQQLEIARSELRGLEERFAVRLRETQRTHEVERQRWVEDMYQREEQLLTLQTLLRQAQHEAETANQRIAAAGVEKERSEQCLAQKVAALSKELATRMEQSQLLNVEVGRLQREVSSQEALIHGLEEEARIREEAFTSLTLSEDNRNLVQGLQKALQESREEAELWRCRYEEALQDATGATTVVPFGEGKNDTTKLVSSELTQREEALAKEEVRLELKARLLKSTEARLEELKRSLASQASVILQQHDSDDDGRRRDMERSEKQRRGGAFLASPQRYMQMIREQQGDSILSFPRRLLSYLLFMRLRTAITLFLLLFCFLVVFITM
;
A
#
# COMPACT_ATOMS: atom_id res chain seq x y z
N MET A 1 -45.84 41.73 -40.75
CA MET A 1 -45.51 42.71 -41.80
C MET A 1 -46.80 43.17 -42.42
N SER A 2 -47.28 44.34 -41.98
CA SER A 2 -48.44 45.01 -42.53
C SER A 2 -47.97 45.83 -43.71
N ALA A 3 -48.48 45.51 -44.91
CA ALA A 3 -48.42 46.41 -46.05
C ALA A 3 -49.73 47.20 -46.04
N GLU A 4 -49.61 48.47 -45.66
CA GLU A 4 -50.59 49.51 -45.92
C GLU A 4 -50.65 49.75 -47.45
N GLU A 5 -51.79 49.44 -48.06
CA GLU A 5 -52.29 50.17 -49.23
C GLU A 5 -53.67 50.66 -48.79
N GLY A 6 -53.91 51.96 -48.64
CA GLY A 6 -53.60 53.00 -49.60
C GLY A 6 -54.88 53.26 -50.39
N GLY A 7 -55.68 54.19 -49.89
CA GLY A 7 -57.07 54.38 -50.31
C GLY A 7 -57.28 54.66 -51.79
N LYS A 8 -58.41 54.15 -52.29
CA LYS A 8 -59.16 54.73 -53.41
C LYS A 8 -60.64 54.74 -53.02
N VAL A 9 -61.03 55.80 -52.33
CA VAL A 9 -62.43 56.20 -52.16
C VAL A 9 -62.93 56.56 -53.55
N SER A 10 -63.68 55.66 -54.16
CA SER A 10 -64.42 55.94 -55.38
C SER A 10 -65.69 56.67 -54.98
N LEU A 11 -65.71 57.95 -55.30
CA LEU A 11 -66.84 58.86 -55.22
C LEU A 11 -68.11 58.22 -55.77
N SER A 12 -69.18 58.40 -55.00
CA SER A 12 -70.58 58.21 -55.33
C SER A 12 -70.89 58.56 -56.80
N ALA A 13 -71.17 57.53 -57.59
CA ALA A 13 -71.87 57.64 -58.87
C ALA A 13 -73.39 57.54 -58.62
N PRO A 14 -74.20 58.22 -59.45
CA PRO A 14 -75.54 58.66 -59.10
C PRO A 14 -76.53 57.51 -59.05
N SER A 15 -77.53 57.68 -58.20
CA SER A 15 -78.72 56.86 -58.06
C SER A 15 -79.34 56.49 -59.41
N ASN A 16 -78.97 55.33 -59.95
CA ASN A 16 -79.90 54.55 -60.73
C ASN A 16 -80.97 54.10 -59.73
N GLY A 17 -82.19 54.61 -59.90
CA GLY A 17 -83.33 54.32 -59.03
C GLY A 17 -83.69 52.84 -59.06
N LEU A 18 -82.95 52.04 -58.30
CA LEU A 18 -83.38 50.74 -57.86
C LEU A 18 -84.50 50.96 -56.84
N SER A 19 -85.57 50.19 -56.96
CA SER A 19 -86.65 50.22 -55.99
C SER A 19 -86.08 49.96 -54.60
N ALA A 20 -86.63 50.54 -53.53
CA ALA A 20 -86.19 50.29 -52.16
C ALA A 20 -86.16 48.77 -51.82
N GLU A 21 -86.95 47.95 -52.53
CA GLU A 21 -86.91 46.48 -52.47
C GLU A 21 -85.62 45.86 -53.04
N GLU A 22 -85.04 46.43 -54.09
CA GLU A 22 -83.82 45.93 -54.74
C GLU A 22 -82.57 46.27 -53.92
N GLU A 23 -82.52 47.44 -53.29
CA GLU A 23 -81.46 47.76 -52.32
C GLU A 23 -81.53 46.86 -51.08
N LEU A 24 -82.74 46.58 -50.58
CA LEU A 24 -82.95 45.61 -49.49
C LEU A 24 -82.50 44.20 -49.89
N ARG A 25 -82.76 43.76 -51.13
CA ARG A 25 -82.23 42.47 -51.64
C ARG A 25 -80.71 42.46 -51.68
N GLN A 26 -80.08 43.50 -52.24
CA GLN A 26 -78.61 43.57 -52.30
C GLN A 26 -77.96 43.61 -50.91
N LEU A 27 -78.53 44.33 -49.94
CA LEU A 27 -78.05 44.33 -48.57
C LEU A 27 -78.21 42.95 -47.91
N ARG A 28 -79.32 42.25 -48.19
CA ARG A 28 -79.56 40.89 -47.71
C ARG A 28 -78.54 39.91 -48.29
N ASP A 29 -78.24 40.02 -49.58
CA ASP A 29 -77.25 39.19 -50.27
C ASP A 29 -75.83 39.45 -49.76
N LYS A 30 -75.44 40.73 -49.57
CA LYS A 30 -74.16 41.09 -48.93
C LYS A 30 -74.06 40.58 -47.50
N THR A 31 -75.15 40.66 -46.74
CA THR A 31 -75.21 40.13 -45.36
C THR A 31 -75.08 38.62 -45.35
N ASN A 32 -75.73 37.92 -46.29
CA ASN A 32 -75.63 36.47 -46.43
C ASN A 32 -74.23 36.03 -46.84
N ALA A 33 -73.59 36.72 -47.79
CA ALA A 33 -72.21 36.48 -48.20
C ALA A 33 -71.22 36.73 -47.05
N TRP A 34 -71.42 37.80 -46.27
CA TRP A 34 -70.62 38.06 -45.07
C TRP A 34 -70.81 36.96 -44.02
N LYS A 35 -72.04 36.53 -43.74
CA LYS A 35 -72.33 35.40 -42.82
C LYS A 35 -71.64 34.11 -43.28
N GLN A 36 -71.67 33.80 -44.58
CA GLN A 36 -70.98 32.63 -45.14
C GLN A 36 -69.45 32.74 -44.99
N SER A 37 -68.87 33.91 -45.27
CA SER A 37 -67.43 34.15 -45.10
C SER A 37 -67.00 34.03 -43.63
N VAL A 38 -67.77 34.61 -42.71
CA VAL A 38 -67.52 34.50 -41.27
C VAL A 38 -67.67 33.04 -40.80
N ALA A 39 -68.67 32.30 -41.28
CA ALA A 39 -68.82 30.89 -40.96
C ALA A 39 -67.62 30.05 -41.44
N ILE A 40 -67.11 30.32 -42.65
CA ILE A 40 -65.90 29.68 -43.18
C ILE A 40 -64.69 30.02 -42.29
N GLN A 41 -64.47 31.30 -41.98
CA GLN A 41 -63.36 31.73 -41.11
C GLN A 41 -63.43 31.12 -39.71
N LEU A 42 -64.63 31.04 -39.11
CA LEU A 42 -64.83 30.39 -37.82
C LEU A 42 -64.56 28.88 -37.91
N SER A 43 -64.98 28.23 -39.00
CA SER A 43 -64.71 26.80 -39.21
C SER A 43 -63.22 26.50 -39.42
N GLU A 44 -62.50 27.38 -40.14
CA GLU A 44 -61.06 27.28 -40.34
C GLU A 44 -60.30 27.56 -39.03
N ALA A 45 -60.73 28.56 -38.27
CA ALA A 45 -60.18 28.85 -36.94
C ALA A 45 -60.40 27.67 -35.98
N ALA A 46 -61.58 27.05 -36.00
CA ALA A 46 -61.87 25.86 -35.20
C ALA A 46 -60.98 24.66 -35.61
N LYS A 47 -60.80 24.43 -36.92
CA LYS A 47 -59.88 23.39 -37.43
C LYS A 47 -58.43 23.64 -36.99
N LYS A 48 -57.94 24.87 -37.11
CA LYS A 48 -56.58 25.25 -36.64
C LYS A 48 -56.44 25.10 -35.13
N ASN A 49 -57.45 25.48 -34.35
CA ASN A 49 -57.42 25.31 -32.89
C ASN A 49 -57.38 23.83 -32.50
N LYS A 50 -58.15 22.98 -33.20
CA LYS A 50 -58.06 21.53 -33.02
C LYS A 50 -56.67 20.99 -33.35
N GLN A 51 -56.11 21.37 -34.50
CA GLN A 51 -54.78 20.95 -34.90
C GLN A 51 -53.70 21.38 -33.89
N LEU A 52 -53.76 22.62 -33.38
CA LEU A 52 -52.82 23.09 -32.36
C LEU A 52 -52.96 22.34 -31.03
N ARG A 53 -54.17 21.90 -30.66
CA ARG A 53 -54.37 21.06 -29.47
C ARG A 53 -53.79 19.66 -29.65
N ASP A 54 -53.96 19.08 -30.84
CA ASP A 54 -53.39 17.77 -31.16
C ASP A 54 -51.84 17.85 -31.19
N GLU A 55 -51.27 18.89 -31.83
CA GLU A 55 -49.82 19.16 -31.82
C GLU A 55 -49.27 19.41 -30.42
N LEU A 56 -50.00 20.14 -29.56
CA LEU A 56 -49.63 20.34 -28.15
C LEU A 56 -49.58 18.99 -27.41
N LYS A 57 -50.60 18.15 -27.60
CA LYS A 57 -50.69 16.84 -26.96
C LYS A 57 -49.56 15.91 -27.41
N ASP A 58 -49.23 15.91 -28.69
CA ASP A 58 -48.11 15.13 -29.22
C ASP A 58 -46.76 15.66 -28.69
N ALA A 59 -46.60 16.98 -28.59
CA ALA A 59 -45.40 17.59 -28.00
C ALA A 59 -45.25 17.28 -26.50
N GLU A 60 -46.34 17.32 -25.74
CA GLU A 60 -46.37 16.92 -24.32
C GLU A 60 -46.02 15.43 -24.17
N GLY A 61 -46.63 14.56 -24.98
CA GLY A 61 -46.32 13.13 -24.97
C GLY A 61 -44.87 12.82 -25.31
N ASN A 62 -44.29 13.49 -26.32
CA ASN A 62 -42.87 13.34 -26.66
C ASN A 62 -41.97 13.85 -25.55
N HIS A 63 -42.30 14.99 -24.94
CA HIS A 63 -41.52 15.53 -23.82
C HIS A 63 -41.52 14.59 -22.61
N GLU A 64 -42.67 14.00 -22.27
CA GLU A 64 -42.75 13.00 -21.20
C GLU A 64 -41.91 11.76 -21.50
N GLN A 65 -41.93 11.27 -22.75
CA GLN A 65 -41.09 10.14 -23.17
C GLN A 65 -39.60 10.46 -23.08
N ASP A 66 -39.17 11.63 -23.55
CA ASP A 66 -37.78 12.07 -23.46
C ASP A 66 -37.33 12.20 -21.99
N MET A 67 -38.19 12.73 -21.12
CA MET A 67 -37.90 12.83 -19.68
C MET A 67 -37.78 11.46 -19.02
N LEU A 68 -38.60 10.48 -19.41
CA LEU A 68 -38.49 9.10 -18.94
C LEU A 68 -37.20 8.44 -19.45
N ALA A 69 -36.85 8.62 -20.72
CA ALA A 69 -35.62 8.10 -21.29
C ALA A 69 -34.38 8.65 -20.59
N LEU A 70 -34.35 9.97 -20.32
CA LEU A 70 -33.27 10.61 -19.57
C LEU A 70 -33.16 10.08 -18.14
N ARG A 71 -34.28 9.85 -17.44
CA ARG A 71 -34.28 9.25 -16.10
C ARG A 71 -33.66 7.85 -16.11
N VAL A 72 -34.08 7.00 -17.06
CA VAL A 72 -33.54 5.64 -17.20
C VAL A 72 -32.05 5.66 -17.52
N GLN A 73 -31.60 6.58 -18.38
CA GLN A 73 -30.18 6.73 -18.69
C GLN A 73 -29.38 7.18 -17.47
N LEU A 74 -29.89 8.15 -16.71
CA LEU A 74 -29.25 8.64 -15.49
C LEU A 74 -29.11 7.52 -14.45
N ASP A 75 -30.18 6.74 -14.23
CA ASP A 75 -30.17 5.58 -13.32
C ASP A 75 -29.19 4.50 -13.76
N LYS A 76 -29.02 4.32 -15.08
CA LYS A 76 -28.05 3.38 -15.64
C LYS A 76 -26.61 3.87 -15.40
N GLU A 77 -26.33 5.14 -15.70
CA GLU A 77 -25.00 5.73 -15.46
C GLU A 77 -24.64 5.74 -13.97
N PHE A 78 -25.61 6.02 -13.08
CA PHE A 78 -25.38 5.94 -11.64
C PHE A 78 -25.06 4.52 -11.19
N ARG A 79 -25.79 3.51 -11.69
CA ARG A 79 -25.50 2.11 -11.39
C ARG A 79 -24.13 1.68 -11.91
N GLU A 80 -23.79 2.03 -13.14
CA GLU A 80 -22.48 1.72 -13.73
C GLU A 80 -21.34 2.38 -12.96
N ARG A 81 -21.46 3.66 -12.58
CA ARG A 81 -20.45 4.34 -11.76
C ARG A 81 -20.34 3.76 -10.36
N THR A 82 -21.44 3.32 -9.78
CA THR A 82 -21.44 2.67 -8.47
C THR A 82 -20.73 1.33 -8.54
N ASN A 83 -21.08 0.50 -9.53
CA ASN A 83 -20.44 -0.80 -9.74
C ASN A 83 -18.93 -0.66 -9.99
N MET A 84 -18.51 0.29 -10.84
CA MET A 84 -17.08 0.55 -11.09
C MET A 84 -16.35 0.94 -9.80
N LYS A 85 -16.96 1.79 -8.96
CA LYS A 85 -16.37 2.15 -7.66
C LYS A 85 -16.28 0.96 -6.72
N ASP A 86 -17.30 0.12 -6.67
CA ASP A 86 -17.30 -1.08 -5.83
C ASP A 86 -16.25 -2.09 -6.31
N GLU A 87 -16.07 -2.25 -7.63
CA GLU A 87 -15.01 -3.06 -8.24
C GLU A 87 -13.61 -2.51 -7.88
N GLU A 88 -13.37 -1.21 -8.01
CA GLU A 88 -12.12 -0.56 -7.62
C GLU A 88 -11.83 -0.72 -6.11
N ILE A 89 -12.84 -0.56 -5.26
CA ILE A 89 -12.72 -0.79 -3.81
C ILE A 89 -12.35 -2.25 -3.53
N ASN A 90 -13.00 -3.20 -4.19
CA ASN A 90 -12.72 -4.62 -4.03
C ASN A 90 -11.30 -4.99 -4.50
N ASP A 91 -10.85 -4.43 -5.63
CA ASP A 91 -9.50 -4.64 -6.14
C ASP A 91 -8.43 -4.06 -5.20
N MET A 92 -8.65 -2.85 -4.69
CA MET A 92 -7.76 -2.24 -3.71
C MET A 92 -7.72 -3.05 -2.41
N GLN A 93 -8.86 -3.59 -1.95
CA GLN A 93 -8.90 -4.48 -0.79
C GLN A 93 -8.12 -5.77 -1.03
N ARG A 94 -8.25 -6.40 -2.21
CA ARG A 94 -7.48 -7.61 -2.59
C ARG A 94 -5.98 -7.35 -2.65
N GLN A 95 -5.55 -6.24 -3.26
CA GLN A 95 -4.13 -5.85 -3.29
C GLN A 95 -3.59 -5.63 -1.87
N MET A 96 -4.40 -5.00 -1.01
CA MET A 96 -4.00 -4.72 0.35
C MET A 96 -3.90 -6.00 1.20
N THR A 97 -4.76 -7.00 0.99
CA THR A 97 -4.63 -8.32 1.62
C THR A 97 -3.39 -9.08 1.10
N GLN A 98 -3.13 -9.03 -0.20
CA GLN A 98 -1.93 -9.64 -0.81
C GLN A 98 -0.64 -9.04 -0.22
N LEU A 99 -0.54 -7.71 -0.15
CA LEU A 99 0.62 -7.05 0.45
C LEU A 99 0.80 -7.40 1.93
N ARG A 100 -0.28 -7.59 2.68
CA ARG A 100 -0.22 -8.07 4.08
C ARG A 100 0.26 -9.51 4.18
N GLU A 101 -0.06 -10.36 3.21
CA GLU A 101 0.43 -11.74 3.15
C GLU A 101 1.89 -11.81 2.75
N GLU A 102 2.31 -11.03 1.74
CA GLU A 102 3.71 -10.90 1.33
C GLU A 102 4.57 -10.36 2.48
N LYS A 103 4.11 -9.32 3.18
CA LYS A 103 4.79 -8.80 4.37
C LYS A 103 4.95 -9.88 5.46
N ARG A 104 3.93 -10.71 5.67
CA ARG A 104 3.99 -11.83 6.62
C ARG A 104 5.02 -12.88 6.18
N ARG A 105 4.99 -13.30 4.91
CA ARG A 105 5.95 -14.26 4.34
C ARG A 105 7.40 -13.75 4.44
N MET A 106 7.64 -12.49 4.07
CA MET A 106 8.96 -11.87 4.19
C MET A 106 9.46 -11.85 5.64
N ALA A 107 8.58 -11.53 6.60
CA ALA A 107 8.93 -11.55 8.02
C ALA A 107 9.28 -12.96 8.52
N GLU A 108 8.54 -13.98 8.09
CA GLU A 108 8.82 -15.39 8.40
C GLU A 108 10.15 -15.85 7.78
N GLU A 109 10.43 -15.46 6.53
CA GLU A 109 11.70 -15.74 5.86
C GLU A 109 12.88 -15.07 6.55
N HIS A 110 12.76 -13.78 6.89
CA HIS A 110 13.80 -13.08 7.65
C HIS A 110 14.04 -13.71 9.02
N LYS A 111 12.98 -14.15 9.70
CA LYS A 111 13.10 -14.87 10.98
C LYS A 111 13.87 -16.18 10.80
N LYS A 112 13.54 -16.96 9.78
CA LYS A 112 14.25 -18.21 9.46
C LYS A 112 15.72 -17.96 9.12
N ASN A 113 16.01 -16.94 8.31
CA ASN A 113 17.38 -16.57 7.96
C ASN A 113 18.18 -16.15 9.20
N LEU A 114 17.57 -15.39 10.12
CA LEU A 114 18.20 -15.04 11.40
C LEU A 114 18.49 -16.29 12.23
N GLU A 115 17.54 -17.22 12.36
CA GLU A 115 17.75 -18.48 13.07
C GLU A 115 18.91 -19.29 12.45
N GLU A 116 19.00 -19.38 11.12
CA GLU A 116 20.11 -20.02 10.41
C GLU A 116 21.45 -19.32 10.67
N THR A 117 21.50 -17.98 10.64
CA THR A 117 22.74 -17.25 10.96
C THR A 117 23.17 -17.45 12.41
N VAL A 118 22.22 -17.51 13.36
CA VAL A 118 22.52 -17.81 14.77
C VAL A 118 23.10 -19.21 14.93
N ILE A 119 22.57 -20.20 14.20
CA ILE A 119 23.14 -21.56 14.19
C ILE A 119 24.57 -21.54 13.65
N ARG A 120 24.81 -20.90 12.50
CA ARG A 120 26.16 -20.79 11.91
C ARG A 120 27.15 -20.08 12.84
N ILE A 121 26.74 -19.01 13.50
CA ILE A 121 27.59 -18.31 14.48
C ILE A 121 27.94 -19.24 15.64
N ARG A 122 26.97 -19.98 16.19
CA ARG A 122 27.22 -20.94 17.28
C ARG A 122 28.18 -22.06 16.84
N GLU A 123 28.02 -22.58 15.63
CA GLU A 123 28.91 -23.59 15.05
C GLU A 123 30.32 -23.04 14.86
N ASN A 124 30.46 -21.85 14.28
CA ASN A 124 31.75 -21.19 14.13
C ASN A 124 32.44 -20.93 15.48
N SER A 125 31.71 -20.42 16.47
CA SER A 125 32.28 -20.23 17.82
C SER A 125 32.75 -21.55 18.43
N ARG A 126 32.02 -22.65 18.24
CA ARG A 126 32.45 -23.98 18.70
C ARG A 126 33.72 -24.44 17.98
N MET A 127 33.79 -24.25 16.66
CA MET A 127 34.97 -24.60 15.87
C MET A 127 36.19 -23.75 16.28
N GLU A 128 36.01 -22.46 16.53
CA GLU A 128 37.06 -21.57 17.04
C GLU A 128 37.54 -22.01 18.42
N HIS A 129 36.63 -22.30 19.36
CA HIS A 129 37.02 -22.81 20.69
C HIS A 129 37.77 -24.13 20.59
N ALA A 130 37.33 -25.05 19.72
CA ALA A 130 38.04 -26.31 19.49
C ALA A 130 39.43 -26.09 18.87
N SER A 131 39.57 -25.13 17.94
CA SER A 131 40.86 -24.79 17.36
C SER A 131 41.83 -24.19 18.39
N LYS A 132 41.34 -23.26 19.23
CA LYS A 132 42.13 -22.64 20.31
C LYS A 132 42.57 -23.69 21.33
N ALA A 133 41.66 -24.57 21.75
CA ALA A 133 42.01 -25.65 22.67
C ALA A 133 43.08 -26.60 22.10
N LYS A 134 43.06 -26.86 20.79
CA LYS A 134 44.11 -27.65 20.13
C LYS A 134 45.45 -26.91 20.12
N THR A 135 45.47 -25.63 19.73
CA THR A 135 46.71 -24.85 19.72
C THR A 135 47.30 -24.71 21.12
N ASP A 136 46.47 -24.52 22.15
CA ASP A 136 46.90 -24.44 23.55
C ASP A 136 47.48 -25.79 24.02
N ALA A 137 46.84 -26.91 23.63
CA ALA A 137 47.36 -28.24 23.92
C ALA A 137 48.71 -28.53 23.23
N GLU A 138 48.86 -28.13 21.96
CA GLU A 138 50.11 -28.23 21.21
C GLU A 138 51.23 -27.38 21.84
N GLN A 139 50.91 -26.15 22.29
CA GLN A 139 51.84 -25.29 23.00
C GLN A 139 52.28 -25.91 24.32
N HIS A 140 51.34 -26.39 25.14
CA HIS A 140 51.67 -27.08 26.39
C HIS A 140 52.49 -28.35 26.16
N GLU A 141 52.22 -29.12 25.12
CA GLU A 141 53.03 -30.29 24.78
C GLU A 141 54.45 -29.89 24.36
N ALA A 142 54.61 -28.81 23.59
CA ALA A 142 55.92 -28.27 23.23
C ALA A 142 56.71 -27.77 24.47
N GLU A 143 56.04 -27.12 25.43
CA GLU A 143 56.64 -26.74 26.71
C GLU A 143 57.07 -27.96 27.53
N LEU A 144 56.23 -29.00 27.61
CA LEU A 144 56.58 -30.25 28.28
C LEU A 144 57.79 -30.93 27.63
N ARG A 145 57.90 -30.93 26.30
CA ARG A 145 59.08 -31.43 25.59
C ARG A 145 60.34 -30.64 25.97
N LYS A 146 60.28 -29.30 25.92
CA LYS A 146 61.40 -28.44 26.34
C LYS A 146 61.84 -28.71 27.78
N LEU A 147 60.89 -28.89 28.70
CA LEU A 147 61.19 -29.21 30.09
C LEU A 147 61.85 -30.58 30.24
N ARG A 148 61.43 -31.59 29.46
CA ARG A 148 62.08 -32.90 29.43
C ARG A 148 63.51 -32.80 28.92
N ASP A 149 63.75 -32.08 27.83
CA ASP A 149 65.09 -31.88 27.28
C ASP A 149 66.01 -31.20 28.32
N VAL A 150 65.50 -30.22 29.07
CA VAL A 150 66.25 -29.58 30.17
C VAL A 150 66.54 -30.55 31.31
N ILE A 151 65.58 -31.40 31.70
CA ILE A 151 65.79 -32.44 32.72
C ILE A 151 66.88 -33.41 32.25
N GLU A 152 66.79 -33.93 31.02
CA GLU A 152 67.79 -34.85 30.46
C GLU A 152 69.19 -34.20 30.42
N GLN A 153 69.29 -32.92 30.02
CA GLN A 153 70.56 -32.18 30.06
C GLN A 153 71.11 -32.04 31.49
N LYS A 154 70.24 -31.80 32.48
CA LYS A 154 70.65 -31.71 33.89
C LYS A 154 71.07 -33.06 34.45
N GLU A 155 70.36 -34.14 34.10
CA GLU A 155 70.74 -35.50 34.46
C GLU A 155 72.11 -35.87 33.87
N GLN A 156 72.36 -35.58 32.60
CA GLN A 156 73.67 -35.77 31.98
C GLN A 156 74.76 -34.96 32.68
N ALA A 157 74.49 -33.71 33.03
CA ALA A 157 75.44 -32.86 33.77
C ALA A 157 75.73 -33.42 35.17
N ILE A 158 74.74 -33.98 35.86
CA ILE A 158 74.92 -34.66 37.15
C ILE A 158 75.82 -35.89 36.97
N VAL A 159 75.54 -36.75 35.98
CA VAL A 159 76.36 -37.94 35.70
C VAL A 159 77.82 -37.55 35.36
N GLN A 160 78.02 -36.47 34.59
CA GLN A 160 79.36 -35.94 34.31
C GLN A 160 80.05 -35.46 35.60
N ALA A 161 79.36 -34.68 36.44
CA ALA A 161 79.91 -34.21 37.70
C ALA A 161 80.22 -35.36 38.68
N GLU A 162 79.39 -36.41 38.72
CA GLU A 162 79.65 -37.62 39.50
C GLU A 162 80.89 -38.37 39.00
N HIS A 163 81.06 -38.48 37.68
CA HIS A 163 82.25 -39.07 37.08
C HIS A 163 83.51 -38.26 37.41
N GLU A 164 83.47 -36.94 37.26
CA GLU A 164 84.58 -36.05 37.63
C GLU A 164 84.92 -36.16 39.13
N ALA A 165 83.91 -36.21 40.00
CA ALA A 165 84.10 -36.42 41.44
C ALA A 165 84.75 -37.78 41.73
N ALA A 166 84.35 -38.85 41.03
CA ALA A 166 84.97 -40.17 41.16
C ALA A 166 86.44 -40.17 40.69
N VAL A 167 86.75 -39.51 39.57
CA VAL A 167 88.13 -39.33 39.10
C VAL A 167 88.96 -38.54 40.11
N MET A 168 88.42 -37.46 40.68
CA MET A 168 89.12 -36.68 41.70
C MET A 168 89.33 -37.47 43.00
N ARG A 169 88.37 -38.33 43.41
CA ARG A 169 88.55 -39.26 44.53
C ARG A 169 89.70 -40.23 44.28
N THR A 170 89.72 -40.92 43.14
CA THR A 170 90.82 -41.85 42.81
C THR A 170 92.18 -41.16 42.74
N ARG A 171 92.24 -39.90 42.25
CA ARG A 171 93.47 -39.09 42.26
C ARG A 171 93.90 -38.72 43.69
N LEU A 172 92.96 -38.37 44.56
CA LEU A 172 93.23 -38.11 45.98
C LEU A 172 93.70 -39.37 46.71
N ASP A 173 93.09 -40.52 46.44
CA ASP A 173 93.50 -41.80 47.00
C ASP A 173 94.94 -42.13 46.61
N ARG A 174 95.28 -41.95 45.32
CA ARG A 174 96.66 -42.12 44.80
C ARG A 174 97.64 -41.13 45.43
N LEU A 175 97.26 -39.87 45.62
CA LEU A 175 98.09 -38.91 46.36
C LEU A 175 98.27 -39.35 47.82
N GLY A 176 97.22 -39.86 48.47
CA GLY A 176 97.28 -40.41 49.82
C GLY A 176 98.16 -41.66 49.94
N GLU A 177 98.23 -42.49 48.90
CA GLU A 177 99.21 -43.58 48.77
C GLU A 177 100.63 -43.03 48.62
N GLN A 178 100.84 -42.05 47.73
CA GLN A 178 102.14 -41.41 47.55
C GLN A 178 102.64 -40.75 48.84
N TYR A 179 101.79 -40.07 49.61
CA TYR A 179 102.16 -39.53 50.91
C TYR A 179 102.49 -40.63 51.93
N ARG A 180 101.77 -41.77 51.91
CA ARG A 180 102.09 -42.93 52.75
C ARG A 180 103.44 -43.54 52.36
N GLU A 181 103.71 -43.71 51.07
CA GLU A 181 105.00 -44.19 50.55
C GLU A 181 106.15 -43.24 50.91
N LEU A 182 105.96 -41.94 50.77
CA LEU A 182 106.96 -40.92 51.12
C LEU A 182 107.22 -40.88 52.63
N SER A 183 106.18 -41.11 53.46
CA SER A 183 106.35 -41.33 54.89
C SER A 183 107.06 -42.66 55.23
N GLY A 184 106.86 -43.70 54.40
CA GLY A 184 107.57 -44.99 54.49
C GLY A 184 109.06 -44.85 54.13
N LEU A 185 109.38 -44.07 53.10
CA LEU A 185 110.74 -43.75 52.70
C LEU A 185 111.44 -42.87 53.75
N MET A 186 110.78 -41.85 54.30
CA MET A 186 111.35 -41.06 55.42
C MET A 186 111.61 -41.89 56.69
N THR A 187 110.90 -43.02 56.88
CA THR A 187 111.15 -43.95 57.99
C THR A 187 112.17 -45.07 57.65
N HIS A 188 112.48 -45.30 56.37
CA HIS A 188 113.51 -46.23 55.90
C HIS A 188 114.87 -45.54 55.60
N ASP A 189 114.87 -44.32 55.07
CA ASP A 189 116.07 -43.50 54.83
C ASP A 189 116.70 -42.99 56.13
N ALA A 190 115.94 -42.92 57.24
CA ALA A 190 116.50 -42.71 58.58
C ALA A 190 117.22 -43.95 59.15
N ARG A 191 117.26 -45.08 58.44
CA ARG A 191 117.91 -46.35 58.86
C ARG A 191 118.92 -46.93 57.86
N GLN A 192 119.13 -46.31 56.70
CA GLN A 192 120.05 -46.79 55.66
C GLN A 192 121.13 -45.77 55.24
N LEU A 193 121.31 -44.69 56.00
CA LEU A 193 122.37 -43.70 55.83
C LEU A 193 123.45 -43.83 56.91
N ASP A 194 124.00 -45.03 57.09
CA ASP A 194 125.17 -45.20 57.98
C ASP A 194 126.15 -46.32 57.59
N LYS A 195 125.98 -47.02 56.45
CA LYS A 195 126.94 -48.03 56.00
C LYS A 195 126.85 -48.23 54.49
N GLN A 196 127.69 -47.51 53.75
CA GLN A 196 128.44 -47.95 52.56
C GLN A 196 128.94 -46.72 51.80
N GLU A 197 129.80 -45.95 52.47
CA GLU A 197 130.92 -45.31 51.79
C GLU A 197 132.04 -46.34 51.68
N ALA A 198 132.78 -46.25 50.58
CA ALA A 198 134.05 -46.87 50.24
C ALA A 198 134.01 -48.05 49.25
N GLU A 199 134.75 -47.79 48.16
CA GLU A 199 135.37 -48.72 47.19
C GLU A 199 134.50 -49.05 45.97
N ALA A 200 134.57 -48.27 44.87
CA ALA A 200 135.71 -47.99 43.98
C ALA A 200 136.15 -49.21 43.16
N GLU A 201 135.98 -49.04 41.83
CA GLU A 201 136.72 -49.68 40.74
C GLU A 201 136.47 -51.20 40.60
N ASP A 202 136.25 -51.77 39.42
CA ASP A 202 136.96 -51.54 38.17
C ASP A 202 136.25 -52.35 37.05
N ALA A 203 136.80 -52.28 35.84
CA ALA A 203 136.62 -53.21 34.71
C ALA A 203 135.64 -52.79 33.60
N ALA A 204 136.16 -51.87 32.78
CA ALA A 204 135.91 -51.78 31.35
C ALA A 204 136.10 -53.12 30.62
N LYS A 205 135.14 -53.50 29.75
CA LYS A 205 135.32 -54.29 28.51
C LYS A 205 133.97 -54.51 27.80
N GLY A 206 133.77 -53.94 26.61
CA GLY A 206 132.54 -54.18 25.85
C GLY A 206 132.39 -53.46 24.50
N GLY A 207 133.48 -53.18 23.79
CA GLY A 207 133.50 -52.40 22.54
C GLY A 207 132.94 -53.07 21.27
N ALA A 208 132.05 -54.04 21.37
CA ALA A 208 131.37 -54.65 20.22
C ALA A 208 129.82 -54.67 20.33
N SER A 209 129.26 -54.35 21.51
CA SER A 209 127.80 -54.18 21.66
C SER A 209 127.35 -52.75 21.34
N SER A 210 128.24 -51.74 21.42
CA SER A 210 127.89 -50.33 21.21
C SER A 210 127.42 -50.02 19.78
N GLN A 211 127.98 -50.68 18.75
CA GLN A 211 127.51 -50.50 17.37
C GLN A 211 126.14 -51.14 17.11
N HIS A 212 125.82 -52.26 17.78
CA HIS A 212 124.50 -52.89 17.67
C HIS A 212 123.46 -52.12 18.49
N LEU A 213 123.87 -51.54 19.62
CA LEU A 213 123.03 -50.70 20.47
C LEU A 213 122.74 -49.33 19.83
N VAL A 214 123.72 -48.74 19.13
CA VAL A 214 123.52 -47.54 18.30
C VAL A 214 122.57 -47.84 17.14
N LYS A 215 122.73 -48.96 16.41
CA LYS A 215 121.79 -49.36 15.33
C LYS A 215 120.38 -49.66 15.84
N LEU A 216 120.23 -50.28 17.01
CA LEU A 216 118.93 -50.49 17.66
C LEU A 216 118.31 -49.17 18.14
N SER A 217 119.11 -48.24 18.66
CA SER A 217 118.64 -46.90 19.05
C SER A 217 118.25 -46.05 17.85
N GLU A 218 118.98 -46.13 16.74
CA GLU A 218 118.65 -45.46 15.48
C GLU A 218 117.40 -46.06 14.84
N ALA A 219 117.22 -47.39 14.91
CA ALA A 219 116.00 -48.04 14.46
C ALA A 219 114.79 -47.66 15.33
N ALA A 220 114.95 -47.60 16.66
CA ALA A 220 113.91 -47.14 17.58
C ALA A 220 113.56 -45.66 17.36
N HIS A 221 114.54 -44.78 17.13
CA HIS A 221 114.28 -43.38 16.80
C HIS A 221 113.61 -43.21 15.43
N LYS A 222 113.99 -44.01 14.42
CA LYS A 222 113.27 -44.04 13.13
C LYS A 222 111.83 -44.50 13.31
N GLN A 223 111.60 -45.54 14.09
CA GLN A 223 110.25 -46.02 14.40
C GLN A 223 109.43 -44.97 15.18
N GLN A 224 110.02 -44.28 16.15
CA GLN A 224 109.38 -43.19 16.88
C GLN A 224 109.03 -42.00 15.96
N LEU A 225 109.93 -41.65 15.03
CA LEU A 225 109.66 -40.62 14.03
C LEU A 225 108.57 -41.04 13.04
N GLU A 226 108.52 -42.32 12.65
CA GLU A 226 107.44 -42.86 11.80
C GLU A 226 106.10 -42.89 12.53
N ILE A 227 106.07 -43.26 13.80
CA ILE A 227 104.88 -43.19 14.65
C ILE A 227 104.41 -41.74 14.76
N ALA A 228 105.29 -40.81 15.13
CA ALA A 228 104.95 -39.38 15.22
C ALA A 228 104.46 -38.81 13.87
N ARG A 229 105.06 -39.23 12.75
CA ARG A 229 104.59 -38.85 11.40
C ARG A 229 103.22 -39.43 11.07
N SER A 230 102.94 -40.67 11.45
CA SER A 230 101.64 -41.30 11.25
C SER A 230 100.55 -40.68 12.14
N GLU A 231 100.90 -40.29 13.36
CA GLU A 231 100.02 -39.56 14.28
C GLU A 231 99.72 -38.15 13.77
N LEU A 232 100.72 -37.42 13.27
CA LEU A 232 100.54 -36.12 12.64
C LEU A 232 99.63 -36.22 11.40
N ARG A 233 99.87 -37.18 10.50
CA ARG A 233 98.98 -37.43 9.35
C ARG A 233 97.57 -37.82 9.79
N GLY A 234 97.44 -38.68 10.80
CA GLY A 234 96.14 -39.07 11.34
C GLY A 234 95.42 -37.91 12.03
N LEU A 235 96.14 -36.94 12.60
CA LEU A 235 95.55 -35.70 13.11
C LEU A 235 95.16 -34.75 11.98
N GLU A 236 96.00 -34.57 10.96
CA GLU A 236 95.68 -33.79 9.76
C GLU A 236 94.43 -34.32 9.06
N GLU A 237 94.31 -35.63 8.86
CA GLU A 237 93.13 -36.27 8.28
C GLU A 237 91.88 -36.04 9.17
N ARG A 238 92.01 -36.18 10.49
CA ARG A 238 90.91 -35.90 11.44
C ARG A 238 90.48 -34.44 11.41
N PHE A 239 91.42 -33.49 11.35
CA PHE A 239 91.11 -32.07 11.21
C PHE A 239 90.49 -31.76 9.84
N ALA A 240 90.97 -32.36 8.77
CA ALA A 240 90.39 -32.20 7.43
C ALA A 240 88.96 -32.76 7.36
N VAL A 241 88.68 -33.90 8.00
CA VAL A 241 87.32 -34.45 8.10
C VAL A 241 86.42 -33.52 8.92
N ARG A 242 86.85 -33.08 10.11
CA ARG A 242 86.08 -32.12 10.92
C ARG A 242 85.83 -30.79 10.19
N LEU A 243 86.80 -30.31 9.41
CA LEU A 243 86.64 -29.10 8.60
C LEU A 243 85.58 -29.32 7.51
N ARG A 244 85.58 -30.47 6.82
CA ARG A 244 84.55 -30.78 5.82
C ARG A 244 83.16 -30.97 6.47
N GLU A 245 83.09 -31.58 7.64
CA GLU A 245 81.83 -31.75 8.38
C GLU A 245 81.26 -30.40 8.80
N THR A 246 82.07 -29.52 9.39
CA THR A 246 81.65 -28.16 9.77
C THR A 246 81.27 -27.30 8.56
N GLN A 247 81.97 -27.45 7.43
CA GLN A 247 81.59 -26.81 6.17
C GLN A 247 80.23 -27.31 5.66
N ARG A 248 80.00 -28.63 5.68
CA ARG A 248 78.71 -29.21 5.28
C ARG A 248 77.58 -28.76 6.19
N THR A 249 77.78 -28.73 7.52
CA THR A 249 76.73 -28.25 8.44
C THR A 249 76.42 -26.78 8.19
N HIS A 250 77.44 -25.94 7.98
CA HIS A 250 77.25 -24.54 7.64
C HIS A 250 76.54 -24.35 6.29
N GLU A 251 76.83 -25.16 5.27
CA GLU A 251 76.13 -25.13 3.99
C GLU A 251 74.65 -25.52 4.13
N VAL A 252 74.35 -26.55 4.91
CA VAL A 252 72.97 -26.98 5.20
C VAL A 252 72.23 -25.90 6.00
N GLU A 253 72.85 -25.32 7.01
CA GLU A 253 72.26 -24.21 7.77
C GLU A 253 71.99 -23.00 6.88
N ARG A 254 72.93 -22.64 5.99
CA ARG A 254 72.74 -21.56 5.02
C ARG A 254 71.58 -21.85 4.07
N GLN A 255 71.43 -23.08 3.58
CA GLN A 255 70.30 -23.48 2.74
C GLN A 255 68.98 -23.35 3.50
N ARG A 256 68.91 -23.84 4.74
CA ARG A 256 67.72 -23.71 5.61
C ARG A 256 67.34 -22.23 5.81
N TRP A 257 68.32 -21.37 6.09
CA TRP A 257 68.06 -19.93 6.24
C TRP A 257 67.51 -19.29 4.97
N VAL A 258 68.01 -19.69 3.80
CA VAL A 258 67.51 -19.21 2.51
C VAL A 258 66.08 -19.68 2.26
N GLU A 259 65.78 -20.95 2.53
CA GLU A 259 64.42 -21.50 2.42
C GLU A 259 63.44 -20.80 3.37
N ASP A 260 63.83 -20.58 4.63
CA ASP A 260 63.02 -19.86 5.61
C ASP A 260 62.76 -18.41 5.18
N MET A 261 63.75 -17.75 4.58
CA MET A 261 63.59 -16.40 4.03
C MET A 261 62.59 -16.39 2.86
N TYR A 262 62.70 -17.35 1.93
CA TYR A 262 61.75 -17.47 0.82
C TYR A 262 60.32 -17.72 1.32
N GLN A 263 60.13 -18.62 2.29
CA GLN A 263 58.81 -18.88 2.87
C GLN A 263 58.22 -17.61 3.52
N ARG A 264 59.04 -16.82 4.21
CA ARG A 264 58.60 -15.54 4.79
C ARG A 264 58.24 -14.52 3.71
N GLU A 265 59.00 -14.46 2.62
CA GLU A 265 58.70 -13.57 1.48
C GLU A 265 57.37 -13.97 0.80
N GLU A 266 57.12 -15.27 0.61
CA GLU A 266 55.84 -15.77 0.10
C GLU A 266 54.66 -15.44 1.04
N GLN A 267 54.86 -15.60 2.36
CA GLN A 267 53.86 -15.21 3.36
C GLN A 267 53.60 -13.69 3.33
N LEU A 268 54.63 -12.86 3.18
CA LEU A 268 54.45 -11.41 3.07
C LEU A 268 53.70 -11.01 1.80
N LEU A 269 54.00 -11.65 0.66
CA LEU A 269 53.29 -11.42 -0.60
C LEU A 269 51.82 -11.81 -0.49
N THR A 270 51.52 -12.98 0.07
CA THR A 270 50.13 -13.42 0.26
C THR A 270 49.37 -12.46 1.19
N LEU A 271 49.95 -12.06 2.32
CA LEU A 271 49.36 -11.05 3.21
C LEU A 271 49.14 -9.70 2.52
N GLN A 272 50.08 -9.26 1.67
CA GLN A 272 49.95 -8.02 0.92
C GLN A 272 48.80 -8.10 -0.11
N THR A 273 48.62 -9.25 -0.77
CA THR A 273 47.50 -9.44 -1.70
C THR A 273 46.15 -9.45 -0.97
N LEU A 274 46.06 -10.13 0.17
CA LEU A 274 44.86 -10.13 1.01
C LEU A 274 44.54 -8.74 1.55
N LEU A 275 45.55 -7.97 1.94
CA LEU A 275 45.36 -6.58 2.38
C LEU A 275 44.77 -5.71 1.26
N ARG A 276 45.30 -5.82 0.03
CA ARG A 276 44.77 -5.08 -1.13
C ARG A 276 43.33 -5.50 -1.46
N GLN A 277 43.04 -6.80 -1.38
CA GLN A 277 41.70 -7.32 -1.59
C GLN A 277 40.73 -6.76 -0.53
N ALA A 278 41.10 -6.80 0.76
CA ALA A 278 40.29 -6.27 1.84
C ALA A 278 40.08 -4.74 1.71
N GLN A 279 41.08 -4.00 1.25
CA GLN A 279 40.96 -2.56 0.96
C GLN A 279 39.95 -2.31 -0.16
N HIS A 280 40.03 -3.08 -1.25
CA HIS A 280 39.08 -2.95 -2.36
C HIS A 280 37.63 -3.32 -1.94
N GLU A 281 37.48 -4.39 -1.15
CA GLU A 281 36.18 -4.78 -0.59
C GLU A 281 35.63 -3.71 0.36
N ALA A 282 36.47 -3.06 1.17
CA ALA A 282 36.06 -1.95 2.02
C ALA A 282 35.64 -0.71 1.21
N GLU A 283 36.38 -0.35 0.16
CA GLU A 283 36.04 0.76 -0.74
C GLU A 283 34.71 0.51 -1.45
N THR A 284 34.51 -0.69 -1.99
CA THR A 284 33.25 -1.06 -2.65
C THR A 284 32.08 -1.10 -1.67
N ALA A 285 32.27 -1.57 -0.43
CA ALA A 285 31.27 -1.50 0.61
C ALA A 285 30.90 -0.04 0.95
N ASN A 286 31.89 0.85 1.09
CA ASN A 286 31.68 2.27 1.35
C ASN A 286 30.91 2.95 0.20
N GLN A 287 31.21 2.61 -1.05
CA GLN A 287 30.46 3.11 -2.21
C GLN A 287 29.00 2.65 -2.19
N ARG A 288 28.73 1.39 -1.82
CA ARG A 288 27.36 0.87 -1.66
C ARG A 288 26.60 1.59 -0.54
N ILE A 289 27.26 1.84 0.59
CA ILE A 289 26.68 2.59 1.71
C ILE A 289 26.34 4.02 1.28
N ALA A 290 27.25 4.69 0.57
CA ALA A 290 27.01 6.04 0.06
C ALA A 290 25.84 6.07 -0.95
N ALA A 291 25.79 5.12 -1.89
CA ALA A 291 24.70 5.01 -2.84
C ALA A 291 23.35 4.77 -2.14
N ALA A 292 23.30 3.85 -1.18
CA ALA A 292 22.11 3.59 -0.37
C ALA A 292 21.66 4.83 0.43
N GLY A 293 22.61 5.62 0.94
CA GLY A 293 22.34 6.90 1.59
C GLY A 293 21.62 7.89 0.67
N VAL A 294 22.12 8.06 -0.56
CA VAL A 294 21.50 8.95 -1.56
C VAL A 294 20.12 8.46 -2.00
N GLU A 295 19.93 7.15 -2.17
CA GLU A 295 18.61 6.59 -2.50
C GLU A 295 17.60 6.79 -1.36
N LYS A 296 18.05 6.62 -0.11
CA LYS A 296 17.23 6.91 1.07
C LYS A 296 16.79 8.37 1.08
N GLU A 297 17.72 9.32 0.94
CA GLU A 297 17.39 10.76 0.91
C GLU A 297 16.41 11.11 -0.22
N ARG A 298 16.59 10.54 -1.42
CA ARG A 298 15.66 10.73 -2.54
C ARG A 298 14.27 10.18 -2.23
N SER A 299 14.20 9.01 -1.61
CA SER A 299 12.92 8.41 -1.22
C SER A 299 12.20 9.23 -0.15
N GLU A 300 12.93 9.75 0.83
CA GLU A 300 12.41 10.63 1.88
C GLU A 300 11.90 11.95 1.29
N GLN A 301 12.64 12.56 0.35
CA GLN A 301 12.20 13.75 -0.37
C GLN A 301 10.92 13.51 -1.19
N CYS A 302 10.82 12.37 -1.88
CA CYS A 302 9.63 11.99 -2.64
C CYS A 302 8.41 11.79 -1.72
N LEU A 303 8.61 11.13 -0.58
CA LEU A 303 7.56 10.96 0.43
C LEU A 303 7.13 12.30 1.03
N ALA A 304 8.08 13.19 1.36
CA ALA A 304 7.77 14.53 1.85
C ALA A 304 6.97 15.35 0.84
N GLN A 305 7.31 15.29 -0.46
CA GLN A 305 6.55 15.94 -1.52
C GLN A 305 5.14 15.37 -1.66
N LYS A 306 4.96 14.03 -1.56
CA LYS A 306 3.64 13.40 -1.57
C LYS A 306 2.79 13.81 -0.37
N VAL A 307 3.37 13.84 0.83
CA VAL A 307 2.68 14.32 2.04
C VAL A 307 2.26 15.79 1.88
N ALA A 308 3.14 16.64 1.33
CA ALA A 308 2.81 18.02 1.05
C ALA A 308 1.67 18.16 0.02
N ALA A 309 1.67 17.36 -1.05
CA ALA A 309 0.59 17.35 -2.04
C ALA A 309 -0.73 16.91 -1.42
N LEU A 310 -0.75 15.81 -0.68
CA LEU A 310 -1.95 15.31 0.02
C LEU A 310 -2.46 16.30 1.06
N SER A 311 -1.58 17.00 1.77
CA SER A 311 -1.98 18.03 2.74
C SER A 311 -2.67 19.22 2.06
N LYS A 312 -2.22 19.61 0.86
CA LYS A 312 -2.87 20.66 0.05
C LYS A 312 -4.22 20.18 -0.47
N GLU A 313 -4.29 18.95 -0.97
CA GLU A 313 -5.56 18.37 -1.42
C GLU A 313 -6.58 18.30 -0.27
N LEU A 314 -6.16 17.86 0.92
CA LEU A 314 -7.00 17.84 2.11
C LEU A 314 -7.51 19.25 2.46
N ALA A 315 -6.64 20.26 2.43
CA ALA A 315 -7.03 21.65 2.67
C ALA A 315 -8.08 22.13 1.65
N THR A 316 -7.87 21.86 0.36
CA THR A 316 -8.86 22.23 -0.69
C THR A 316 -10.20 21.51 -0.51
N ARG A 317 -10.18 20.23 -0.08
CA ARG A 317 -11.40 19.47 0.20
C ARG A 317 -12.14 19.99 1.42
N MET A 318 -11.41 20.42 2.45
CA MET A 318 -11.99 21.08 3.62
C MET A 318 -12.64 22.41 3.25
N GLU A 319 -11.98 23.24 2.45
CA GLU A 319 -12.54 24.51 1.94
C GLU A 319 -13.83 24.26 1.13
N GLN A 320 -13.82 23.27 0.22
CA GLN A 320 -15.02 22.88 -0.53
C GLN A 320 -16.16 22.41 0.38
N SER A 321 -15.84 21.60 1.41
CA SER A 321 -16.83 21.16 2.39
C SER A 321 -17.42 22.33 3.19
N GLN A 322 -16.60 23.33 3.56
CA GLN A 322 -17.08 24.54 4.22
C GLN A 322 -18.02 25.35 3.32
N LEU A 323 -17.68 25.52 2.04
CA LEU A 323 -18.56 26.21 1.08
C LEU A 323 -19.91 25.50 0.93
N LEU A 324 -19.89 24.16 0.79
CA LEU A 324 -21.11 23.37 0.71
C LEU A 324 -21.95 23.48 1.99
N ASN A 325 -21.34 23.48 3.18
CA ASN A 325 -22.05 23.67 4.44
C ASN A 325 -22.74 25.04 4.53
N VAL A 326 -22.09 26.11 4.03
CA VAL A 326 -22.69 27.45 3.96
C VAL A 326 -23.89 27.45 3.02
N GLU A 327 -23.80 26.77 1.87
CA GLU A 327 -24.90 26.68 0.90
C GLU A 327 -26.07 25.83 1.42
N VAL A 328 -25.80 24.70 2.08
CA VAL A 328 -26.82 23.91 2.78
C VAL A 328 -27.52 24.77 3.83
N GLY A 329 -26.75 25.52 4.62
CA GLY A 329 -27.32 26.46 5.61
C GLY A 329 -28.15 27.59 4.98
N ARG A 330 -27.86 28.00 3.74
CA ARG A 330 -28.69 28.96 2.98
C ARG A 330 -29.98 28.30 2.52
N LEU A 331 -29.89 27.14 1.88
CA LEU A 331 -31.06 26.40 1.39
C LEU A 331 -32.01 26.03 2.53
N GLN A 332 -31.50 25.62 3.68
CA GLN A 332 -32.32 25.31 4.85
C GLN A 332 -33.07 26.54 5.39
N ARG A 333 -32.45 27.73 5.33
CA ARG A 333 -33.14 29.00 5.64
C ARG A 333 -34.21 29.34 4.60
N GLU A 334 -33.98 29.05 3.33
CA GLU A 334 -34.98 29.25 2.28
C GLU A 334 -36.16 28.30 2.44
N VAL A 335 -35.90 27.01 2.71
CA VAL A 335 -36.95 26.02 2.98
C VAL A 335 -37.79 26.44 4.18
N SER A 336 -37.17 26.75 5.32
CA SER A 336 -37.93 27.21 6.50
C SER A 336 -38.72 28.50 6.24
N SER A 337 -38.22 29.43 5.42
CA SER A 337 -38.98 30.61 5.03
C SER A 337 -40.18 30.29 4.13
N GLN A 338 -40.05 29.31 3.23
CA GLN A 338 -41.13 28.86 2.35
C GLN A 338 -42.16 28.05 3.12
N GLU A 339 -41.75 27.19 4.05
CA GLU A 339 -42.64 26.46 4.96
C GLU A 339 -43.47 27.43 5.79
N ALA A 340 -42.86 28.49 6.34
CA ALA A 340 -43.59 29.53 7.07
C ALA A 340 -44.61 30.26 6.18
N LEU A 341 -44.26 30.54 4.91
CA LEU A 341 -45.18 31.13 3.94
C LEU A 341 -46.35 30.19 3.61
N ILE A 342 -46.07 28.90 3.39
CA ILE A 342 -47.09 27.89 3.11
C ILE A 342 -48.05 27.80 4.29
N HIS A 343 -47.55 27.70 5.51
CA HIS A 343 -48.41 27.69 6.70
C HIS A 343 -49.26 28.95 6.82
N GLY A 344 -48.71 30.14 6.54
CA GLY A 344 -49.51 31.37 6.50
C GLY A 344 -50.63 31.34 5.46
N LEU A 345 -50.36 30.78 4.26
CA LEU A 345 -51.38 30.62 3.21
C LEU A 345 -52.43 29.56 3.57
N GLU A 346 -52.03 28.48 4.23
CA GLU A 346 -52.94 27.44 4.74
C GLU A 346 -53.85 28.01 5.83
N GLU A 347 -53.32 28.82 6.75
CA GLU A 347 -54.11 29.52 7.76
C GLU A 347 -55.09 30.51 7.14
N GLU A 348 -54.67 31.31 6.16
CA GLU A 348 -55.58 32.19 5.42
C GLU A 348 -56.68 31.42 4.69
N ALA A 349 -56.34 30.31 4.02
CA ALA A 349 -57.30 29.46 3.33
C ALA A 349 -58.31 28.86 4.32
N ARG A 350 -57.83 28.37 5.47
CA ARG A 350 -58.65 27.86 6.55
C ARG A 350 -59.61 28.91 7.09
N ILE A 351 -59.14 30.13 7.39
CA ILE A 351 -59.98 31.23 7.88
C ILE A 351 -61.05 31.61 6.83
N ARG A 352 -60.70 31.64 5.54
CA ARG A 352 -61.67 31.88 4.46
C ARG A 352 -62.70 30.76 4.40
N GLU A 353 -62.30 29.51 4.48
CA GLU A 353 -63.22 28.36 4.49
C GLU A 353 -64.15 28.38 5.72
N GLU A 354 -63.62 28.69 6.90
CA GLU A 354 -64.40 28.90 8.13
C GLU A 354 -65.39 30.06 7.97
N ALA A 355 -65.00 31.18 7.35
CA ALA A 355 -65.90 32.30 7.06
C ALA A 355 -66.99 31.93 6.04
N PHE A 356 -66.64 31.21 4.96
CA PHE A 356 -67.60 30.76 3.95
C PHE A 356 -68.60 29.74 4.50
N THR A 357 -68.14 28.75 5.27
CA THR A 357 -69.02 27.78 5.95
C THR A 357 -69.91 28.47 6.98
N SER A 358 -69.41 29.53 7.64
CA SER A 358 -70.23 30.36 8.54
C SER A 358 -71.40 31.06 7.87
N LEU A 359 -71.20 31.49 6.62
CA LEU A 359 -72.15 32.28 5.83
C LEU A 359 -73.15 31.41 5.08
N THR A 360 -72.75 30.21 4.65
CA THR A 360 -73.56 29.36 3.75
C THR A 360 -74.40 28.30 4.46
N LEU A 361 -74.09 27.96 5.71
CA LEU A 361 -74.77 26.88 6.44
C LEU A 361 -75.62 27.43 7.61
N SER A 362 -76.84 26.93 7.77
CA SER A 362 -77.62 27.11 9.02
C SER A 362 -76.93 26.41 10.20
N GLU A 363 -77.18 26.84 11.43
CA GLU A 363 -76.52 26.29 12.65
C GLU A 363 -76.56 24.76 12.74
N ASP A 364 -77.66 24.13 12.33
CA ASP A 364 -77.80 22.67 12.35
C ASP A 364 -76.89 21.98 11.32
N ASN A 365 -76.78 22.52 10.11
CA ASN A 365 -75.87 22.00 9.07
C ASN A 365 -74.41 22.26 9.44
N ARG A 366 -74.13 23.34 10.18
CA ARG A 366 -72.81 23.69 10.68
C ARG A 366 -72.31 22.68 11.71
N ASN A 367 -73.18 22.30 12.66
CA ASN A 367 -72.87 21.27 13.65
C ASN A 367 -72.60 19.90 12.99
N LEU A 368 -73.34 19.56 11.93
CA LEU A 368 -73.13 18.33 11.17
C LEU A 368 -71.77 18.31 10.44
N VAL A 369 -71.40 19.41 9.76
CA VAL A 369 -70.11 19.52 9.05
C VAL A 369 -68.94 19.48 10.03
N GLN A 370 -69.04 20.15 11.18
CA GLN A 370 -68.03 20.07 12.23
C GLN A 370 -67.90 18.66 12.80
N GLY A 371 -69.03 17.96 13.00
CA GLY A 371 -69.04 16.55 13.42
C GLY A 371 -68.34 15.63 12.41
N LEU A 372 -68.59 15.83 11.11
CA LEU A 372 -67.93 15.07 10.04
C LEU A 372 -66.44 15.40 9.92
N GLN A 373 -66.04 16.67 10.06
CA GLN A 373 -64.62 17.06 10.11
C GLN A 373 -63.91 16.42 11.29
N LYS A 374 -64.53 16.41 12.48
CA LYS A 374 -63.95 15.77 13.66
C LYS A 374 -63.79 14.25 13.47
N ALA A 375 -64.81 13.58 12.95
CA ALA A 375 -64.73 12.16 12.64
C ALA A 375 -63.66 11.83 11.58
N LEU A 376 -63.47 12.73 10.59
CA LEU A 376 -62.41 12.60 9.59
C LEU A 376 -61.02 12.77 10.21
N GLN A 377 -60.86 13.74 11.13
CA GLN A 377 -59.62 13.99 11.85
C GLN A 377 -59.25 12.78 12.73
N GLU A 378 -60.21 12.28 13.52
CA GLU A 378 -60.07 11.08 14.35
C GLU A 378 -59.68 9.86 13.48
N SER A 379 -60.30 9.69 12.32
CA SER A 379 -59.94 8.62 11.38
C SER A 379 -58.53 8.76 10.79
N ARG A 380 -58.02 9.98 10.59
CA ARG A 380 -56.65 10.22 10.11
C ARG A 380 -55.62 9.90 11.19
N GLU A 381 -55.87 10.36 12.41
CA GLU A 381 -55.02 10.07 13.57
C GLU A 381 -54.96 8.56 13.83
N GLU A 382 -56.11 7.86 13.77
CA GLU A 382 -56.13 6.39 13.87
C GLU A 382 -55.31 5.72 12.75
N ALA A 383 -55.39 6.21 11.51
CA ALA A 383 -54.63 5.66 10.39
C ALA A 383 -53.11 5.87 10.54
N GLU A 384 -52.67 7.01 11.07
CA GLU A 384 -51.26 7.27 11.41
C GLU A 384 -50.79 6.36 12.53
N LEU A 385 -51.61 6.16 13.57
CA LEU A 385 -51.31 5.26 14.68
C LEU A 385 -51.18 3.80 14.21
N TRP A 386 -52.02 3.37 13.26
CA TRP A 386 -51.87 2.07 12.59
C TRP A 386 -50.61 1.99 11.72
N ARG A 387 -50.21 3.07 11.05
CA ARG A 387 -48.96 3.12 10.27
C ARG A 387 -47.74 2.97 11.17
N CYS A 388 -47.67 3.72 12.27
CA CYS A 388 -46.58 3.59 13.24
C CYS A 388 -46.50 2.17 13.81
N ARG A 389 -47.63 1.57 14.20
CA ARG A 389 -47.67 0.17 14.67
C ARG A 389 -47.21 -0.83 13.60
N TYR A 390 -47.53 -0.57 12.33
CA TYR A 390 -47.10 -1.41 11.22
C TYR A 390 -45.59 -1.29 10.97
N GLU A 391 -45.05 -0.07 11.01
CA GLU A 391 -43.61 0.19 10.89
C GLU A 391 -42.82 -0.42 12.05
N GLU A 392 -43.31 -0.32 13.29
CA GLU A 392 -42.76 -0.99 14.47
C GLU A 392 -42.75 -2.51 14.30
N ALA A 393 -43.88 -3.10 13.87
CA ALA A 393 -43.96 -4.55 13.62
C ALA A 393 -43.01 -5.02 12.49
N LEU A 394 -42.76 -4.17 11.48
CA LEU A 394 -41.79 -4.42 10.42
C LEU A 394 -40.35 -4.36 10.91
N GLN A 395 -40.04 -3.41 11.80
CA GLN A 395 -38.73 -3.30 12.46
C GLN A 395 -38.49 -4.49 13.40
N ASP A 396 -39.50 -4.94 14.15
CA ASP A 396 -39.41 -6.13 14.99
C ASP A 396 -39.22 -7.42 14.16
N ALA A 397 -39.89 -7.54 13.01
CA ALA A 397 -39.73 -8.68 12.11
C ALA A 397 -38.35 -8.71 11.42
N THR A 398 -37.80 -7.55 11.08
CA THR A 398 -36.45 -7.43 10.50
C THR A 398 -35.36 -7.64 11.57
N GLY A 399 -35.60 -7.25 12.82
CA GLY A 399 -34.72 -7.58 13.96
C GLY A 399 -34.70 -9.06 14.31
N ALA A 400 -35.86 -9.74 14.26
CA ALA A 400 -35.98 -11.17 14.61
C ALA A 400 -35.43 -12.14 13.55
N THR A 401 -35.27 -11.71 12.29
CA THR A 401 -34.83 -12.58 11.19
C THR A 401 -33.29 -12.73 11.10
N THR A 402 -32.53 -11.99 11.92
CA THR A 402 -31.05 -11.98 11.87
C THR A 402 -30.35 -12.86 12.91
N VAL A 403 -31.08 -13.65 13.70
CA VAL A 403 -30.49 -14.61 14.64
C VAL A 403 -31.18 -15.97 14.51
N VAL A 404 -30.74 -16.77 13.54
CA VAL A 404 -30.91 -18.23 13.59
C VAL A 404 -29.57 -18.81 14.03
N PRO A 405 -29.43 -19.26 15.30
CA PRO A 405 -28.33 -20.12 15.67
C PRO A 405 -28.60 -21.49 15.04
N PHE A 406 -27.71 -21.89 14.14
CA PHE A 406 -27.67 -23.24 13.59
C PHE A 406 -27.27 -24.20 14.72
N GLY A 407 -28.26 -24.84 15.34
CA GLY A 407 -28.08 -25.84 16.38
C GLY A 407 -28.85 -27.10 16.03
N GLU A 408 -28.12 -28.13 15.59
CA GLU A 408 -28.62 -29.46 15.32
C GLU A 408 -29.31 -30.06 16.55
N GLY A 409 -30.57 -30.46 16.42
CA GLY A 409 -31.33 -31.16 17.46
C GLY A 409 -32.45 -31.98 16.84
N LYS A 410 -32.23 -33.29 16.76
CA LYS A 410 -33.13 -34.31 16.24
C LYS A 410 -34.53 -34.27 16.87
N ASN A 411 -35.52 -34.42 15.98
CA ASN A 411 -36.75 -35.22 16.10
C ASN A 411 -37.65 -34.98 17.32
N ASP A 412 -38.71 -34.17 17.12
CA ASP A 412 -40.11 -34.45 17.57
C ASP A 412 -41.06 -33.23 17.45
N THR A 413 -40.64 -32.11 16.85
CA THR A 413 -41.46 -30.88 16.74
C THR A 413 -42.34 -30.79 15.47
N THR A 414 -42.17 -31.66 14.49
CA THR A 414 -42.84 -31.51 13.17
C THR A 414 -44.35 -31.78 13.18
N LYS A 415 -44.89 -32.54 14.14
CA LYS A 415 -46.35 -32.80 14.23
C LYS A 415 -47.14 -31.72 14.95
N LEU A 416 -46.53 -30.98 15.87
CA LEU A 416 -47.18 -29.85 16.56
C LEU A 416 -47.19 -28.61 15.66
N VAL A 417 -46.06 -28.34 14.98
CA VAL A 417 -45.93 -27.21 14.06
C VAL A 417 -46.86 -27.33 12.86
N SER A 418 -47.12 -28.55 12.34
CA SER A 418 -48.09 -28.73 11.26
C SER A 418 -49.53 -28.46 11.69
N SER A 419 -49.93 -28.86 12.90
CA SER A 419 -51.28 -28.56 13.42
C SER A 419 -51.50 -27.07 13.69
N GLU A 420 -50.49 -26.37 14.19
CA GLU A 420 -50.54 -24.93 14.41
C GLU A 420 -50.54 -24.14 13.10
N LEU A 421 -49.80 -24.60 12.08
CA LEU A 421 -49.82 -24.01 10.74
C LEU A 421 -51.20 -24.18 10.08
N THR A 422 -51.80 -25.37 10.19
CA THR A 422 -53.17 -25.58 9.65
C THR A 422 -54.22 -24.72 10.35
N GLN A 423 -54.10 -24.50 11.67
CA GLN A 423 -55.00 -23.59 12.39
C GLN A 423 -54.79 -22.13 12.00
N ARG A 424 -53.54 -21.71 11.73
CA ARG A 424 -53.24 -20.36 11.22
C ARG A 424 -53.74 -20.15 9.80
N GLU A 425 -53.60 -21.15 8.93
CA GLU A 425 -54.13 -21.11 7.57
C GLU A 425 -55.66 -21.03 7.56
N GLU A 426 -56.34 -21.80 8.41
CA GLU A 426 -57.80 -21.70 8.57
C GLU A 426 -58.25 -20.35 9.16
N ALA A 427 -57.48 -19.77 10.10
CA ALA A 427 -57.76 -18.45 10.65
C ALA A 427 -57.57 -17.33 9.60
N LEU A 428 -56.52 -17.43 8.79
CA LEU A 428 -56.26 -16.51 7.68
C LEU A 428 -57.35 -16.59 6.61
N ALA A 429 -57.78 -17.80 6.24
CA ALA A 429 -58.88 -17.99 5.30
C ALA A 429 -60.21 -17.37 5.81
N LYS A 430 -60.48 -17.44 7.12
CA LYS A 430 -61.66 -16.80 7.73
C LYS A 430 -61.56 -15.27 7.70
N GLU A 431 -60.39 -14.70 7.96
CA GLU A 431 -60.18 -13.25 7.85
C GLU A 431 -60.20 -12.76 6.41
N GLU A 432 -59.70 -13.54 5.45
CA GLU A 432 -59.77 -13.23 4.02
C GLU A 432 -61.23 -13.11 3.55
N VAL A 433 -62.08 -14.07 3.89
CA VAL A 433 -63.52 -14.01 3.60
C VAL A 433 -64.17 -12.79 4.28
N ARG A 434 -63.77 -12.45 5.51
CA ARG A 434 -64.28 -11.27 6.23
C ARG A 434 -63.86 -9.96 5.55
N LEU A 435 -62.63 -9.89 5.06
CA LEU A 435 -62.09 -8.73 4.33
C LEU A 435 -62.74 -8.59 2.95
N GLU A 436 -62.96 -9.70 2.23
CA GLU A 436 -63.71 -9.67 0.98
C GLU A 436 -65.14 -9.15 1.17
N LEU A 437 -65.81 -9.58 2.24
CA LEU A 437 -67.17 -9.14 2.56
C LEU A 437 -67.19 -7.63 2.91
N LYS A 438 -66.19 -7.16 3.66
CA LYS A 438 -65.99 -5.72 3.92
C LYS A 438 -65.68 -4.93 2.65
N ALA A 439 -64.84 -5.45 1.76
CA ALA A 439 -64.50 -4.80 0.50
C ALA A 439 -65.73 -4.68 -0.42
N ARG A 440 -66.59 -5.71 -0.46
CA ARG A 440 -67.89 -5.62 -1.17
C ARG A 440 -68.80 -4.58 -0.56
N LEU A 441 -68.85 -4.49 0.77
CA LEU A 441 -69.66 -3.50 1.48
C LEU A 441 -69.16 -2.09 1.21
N LEU A 442 -67.84 -1.85 1.24
CA LEU A 442 -67.21 -0.57 0.88
C LEU A 442 -67.51 -0.17 -0.56
N LYS A 443 -67.37 -1.08 -1.53
CA LYS A 443 -67.76 -0.81 -2.93
C LYS A 443 -69.24 -0.43 -3.05
N SER A 444 -70.12 -1.06 -2.29
CA SER A 444 -71.55 -0.70 -2.28
C SER A 444 -71.82 0.68 -1.68
N THR A 445 -71.06 1.08 -0.65
CA THR A 445 -71.17 2.40 -0.04
C THR A 445 -70.55 3.49 -0.90
N GLU A 446 -69.45 3.21 -1.59
CA GLU A 446 -68.85 4.10 -2.59
C GLU A 446 -69.82 4.34 -3.76
N ALA A 447 -70.47 3.29 -4.25
CA ALA A 447 -71.49 3.42 -5.30
C ALA A 447 -72.65 4.33 -4.85
N ARG A 448 -73.13 4.17 -3.60
CA ARG A 448 -74.15 5.05 -3.01
C ARG A 448 -73.67 6.49 -2.84
N LEU A 449 -72.41 6.70 -2.44
CA LEU A 449 -71.83 8.04 -2.33
C LEU A 449 -71.69 8.71 -3.70
N GLU A 450 -71.30 7.98 -4.74
CA GLU A 450 -71.25 8.50 -6.10
C GLU A 450 -72.65 8.81 -6.65
N GLU A 451 -73.67 8.02 -6.29
CA GLU A 451 -75.07 8.33 -6.62
C GLU A 451 -75.59 9.58 -5.86
N LEU A 452 -75.23 9.73 -4.58
CA LEU A 452 -75.51 10.94 -3.81
C LEU A 452 -74.77 12.16 -4.36
N LYS A 453 -73.51 12.03 -4.78
CA LYS A 453 -72.76 13.10 -5.45
C LYS A 453 -73.43 13.50 -6.77
N ARG A 454 -73.88 12.54 -7.58
CA ARG A 454 -74.62 12.82 -8.82
C ARG A 454 -75.96 13.50 -8.54
N SER A 455 -76.65 13.11 -7.47
CA SER A 455 -77.90 13.73 -7.02
C SER A 455 -77.68 15.16 -6.49
N LEU A 456 -76.61 15.40 -5.73
CA LEU A 456 -76.23 16.73 -5.27
C LEU A 456 -75.77 17.62 -6.42
N ALA A 457 -75.00 17.07 -7.37
CA ALA A 457 -74.59 17.79 -8.57
C ALA A 457 -75.82 18.14 -9.45
N SER A 458 -76.80 17.24 -9.56
CA SER A 458 -78.04 17.54 -10.29
C SER A 458 -78.89 18.57 -9.56
N GLN A 459 -79.04 18.49 -8.24
CA GLN A 459 -79.71 19.53 -7.44
C GLN A 459 -79.00 20.89 -7.53
N ALA A 460 -77.67 20.91 -7.43
CA ALA A 460 -76.87 22.12 -7.60
C ALA A 460 -77.02 22.71 -9.02
N SER A 461 -77.09 21.86 -10.06
CA SER A 461 -77.34 22.32 -11.43
C SER A 461 -78.74 22.91 -11.61
N VAL A 462 -79.75 22.38 -10.91
CA VAL A 462 -81.12 22.93 -10.92
C VAL A 462 -81.17 24.27 -10.19
N ILE A 463 -80.47 24.40 -9.05
CA ILE A 463 -80.39 25.67 -8.31
C ILE A 463 -79.66 26.74 -9.14
N LEU A 464 -78.57 26.37 -9.83
CA LEU A 464 -77.86 27.28 -10.74
C LEU A 464 -78.73 27.68 -11.95
N GLN A 465 -79.50 26.76 -12.53
CA GLN A 465 -80.43 27.08 -13.62
C GLN A 465 -81.63 27.93 -13.18
N GLN A 466 -82.08 27.81 -11.93
CA GLN A 466 -83.12 28.68 -11.37
C GLN A 466 -82.59 30.11 -11.07
N HIS A 467 -81.29 30.25 -10.84
CA HIS A 467 -80.67 31.54 -10.58
C HIS A 467 -80.31 32.34 -11.84
N ASP A 468 -80.13 31.66 -12.98
CA ASP A 468 -79.88 32.29 -14.30
C ASP A 468 -81.17 32.80 -14.99
N SER A 469 -82.36 32.48 -14.47
CA SER A 469 -83.64 32.93 -15.05
C SER A 469 -84.23 34.21 -14.43
N ASP A 470 -83.67 34.73 -13.32
CA ASP A 470 -84.25 35.87 -12.59
C ASP A 470 -83.31 37.09 -12.41
N ASP A 471 -82.11 37.10 -13.00
CA ASP A 471 -81.19 38.27 -12.91
C ASP A 471 -80.65 38.73 -14.26
N ASP A 472 -81.51 38.67 -15.29
CA ASP A 472 -81.24 39.25 -16.61
C ASP A 472 -81.76 40.69 -16.67
N GLY A 473 -81.19 41.59 -15.86
CA GLY A 473 -81.60 42.99 -15.94
C GLY A 473 -81.17 43.94 -14.82
N ARG A 474 -79.87 44.19 -14.64
CA ARG A 474 -79.26 45.53 -14.37
C ARG A 474 -77.89 45.40 -13.70
N ARG A 475 -76.82 45.47 -14.51
CA ARG A 475 -75.63 46.33 -14.28
C ARG A 475 -74.59 46.06 -15.37
N ARG A 476 -74.85 46.63 -16.55
CA ARG A 476 -73.76 47.22 -17.32
C ARG A 476 -73.29 48.46 -16.55
N ASP A 477 -71.99 48.70 -16.60
CA ASP A 477 -71.25 49.86 -16.06
C ASP A 477 -70.60 49.64 -14.69
N MET A 478 -69.52 48.87 -14.65
CA MET A 478 -68.19 49.36 -14.24
C MET A 478 -67.13 48.29 -14.54
N GLU A 479 -65.90 48.74 -14.72
CA GLU A 479 -64.67 47.94 -14.93
C GLU A 479 -64.38 47.47 -16.36
N ARG A 480 -64.11 48.46 -17.21
CA ARG A 480 -63.36 48.31 -18.46
C ARG A 480 -62.03 49.05 -18.37
N SER A 481 -61.11 48.51 -17.57
CA SER A 481 -59.64 48.76 -17.50
C SER A 481 -59.17 47.95 -16.30
N GLU A 482 -58.30 46.95 -16.29
CA GLU A 482 -57.20 46.53 -17.12
C GLU A 482 -57.11 45.00 -17.02
N LYS A 483 -57.26 44.27 -18.13
CA LYS A 483 -56.80 42.88 -18.24
C LYS A 483 -56.63 42.54 -19.71
N GLN A 484 -55.49 42.92 -20.27
CA GLN A 484 -54.93 42.23 -21.44
C GLN A 484 -53.43 42.52 -21.60
N ARG A 485 -52.61 41.69 -20.96
CA ARG A 485 -51.34 41.13 -21.46
C ARG A 485 -51.02 39.96 -20.52
N ARG A 486 -51.30 38.71 -20.93
CA ARG A 486 -50.27 37.80 -21.45
C ARG A 486 -48.97 37.93 -20.63
N GLY A 487 -48.62 37.02 -19.73
CA GLY A 487 -48.74 35.57 -19.89
C GLY A 487 -47.92 35.15 -21.11
N GLY A 488 -46.65 34.86 -20.90
CA GLY A 488 -45.75 34.29 -21.91
C GLY A 488 -44.51 35.13 -22.23
N ALA A 489 -43.47 35.01 -21.39
CA ALA A 489 -42.06 35.15 -21.78
C ALA A 489 -41.15 34.52 -20.70
N PHE A 490 -41.42 33.28 -20.31
CA PHE A 490 -40.47 32.42 -19.57
C PHE A 490 -39.56 31.65 -20.53
N LEU A 491 -39.10 32.27 -21.61
CA LEU A 491 -38.04 31.74 -22.48
C LEU A 491 -37.27 32.91 -23.12
N ALA A 492 -36.45 33.57 -22.33
CA ALA A 492 -35.37 34.42 -22.83
C ALA A 492 -34.16 34.27 -21.91
N SER A 493 -33.45 33.15 -22.02
CA SER A 493 -31.99 33.15 -21.79
C SER A 493 -31.27 31.93 -22.41
N PRO A 494 -31.18 31.81 -23.75
CA PRO A 494 -30.10 31.00 -24.34
C PRO A 494 -28.73 31.67 -24.16
N GLN A 495 -28.68 32.95 -23.78
CA GLN A 495 -27.42 33.72 -23.71
C GLN A 495 -26.65 33.61 -22.40
N ARG A 496 -27.29 33.28 -21.26
CA ARG A 496 -26.56 33.12 -19.97
C ARG A 496 -25.94 31.72 -19.79
N TYR A 497 -26.55 30.69 -20.36
CA TYR A 497 -25.98 29.33 -20.32
C TYR A 497 -24.79 29.18 -21.28
N MET A 498 -24.82 29.85 -22.44
CA MET A 498 -23.66 29.98 -23.34
C MET A 498 -22.52 30.83 -22.75
N GLN A 499 -22.80 31.71 -21.77
CA GLN A 499 -21.77 32.53 -21.13
C GLN A 499 -21.04 31.74 -20.01
N MET A 500 -21.75 30.88 -19.26
CA MET A 500 -21.11 29.95 -18.33
C MET A 500 -20.28 28.84 -19.01
N ILE A 501 -20.73 28.32 -20.16
CA ILE A 501 -19.92 27.33 -20.92
C ILE A 501 -18.68 27.99 -21.55
N ARG A 502 -18.75 29.29 -21.88
CA ARG A 502 -17.60 30.04 -22.41
C ARG A 502 -16.61 30.45 -21.32
N GLU A 503 -17.05 30.65 -20.07
CA GLU A 503 -16.15 30.89 -18.93
C GLU A 503 -15.52 29.60 -18.36
N GLN A 504 -16.16 28.43 -18.56
CA GLN A 504 -15.60 27.13 -18.13
C GLN A 504 -14.57 26.54 -19.11
N GLN A 505 -14.36 27.15 -20.28
CA GLN A 505 -13.30 26.78 -21.25
C GLN A 505 -12.09 27.74 -21.26
N GLY A 506 -12.05 28.73 -20.35
CA GLY A 506 -10.99 29.74 -20.29
C GLY A 506 -9.60 29.25 -19.88
N ASP A 507 -9.49 28.15 -19.14
CA ASP A 507 -8.20 27.71 -18.55
C ASP A 507 -7.54 26.51 -19.27
N SER A 508 -8.00 26.17 -20.47
CA SER A 508 -7.44 25.05 -21.24
C SER A 508 -6.21 25.42 -22.07
N ILE A 509 -5.84 26.70 -22.17
CA ILE A 509 -4.77 27.16 -23.08
C ILE A 509 -3.36 27.00 -22.47
N LEU A 510 -3.23 26.81 -21.15
CA LEU A 510 -1.92 26.64 -20.49
C LEU A 510 -1.47 25.18 -20.27
N SER A 511 -2.30 24.19 -20.61
CA SER A 511 -1.95 22.77 -20.44
C SER A 511 -1.45 22.08 -21.71
N PHE A 512 -1.64 22.69 -22.89
CA PHE A 512 -1.09 22.20 -24.16
C PHE A 512 0.46 22.22 -24.25
N PRO A 513 1.21 23.25 -23.78
CA PRO A 513 2.66 23.21 -23.85
C PRO A 513 3.28 22.19 -22.87
N ARG A 514 2.60 21.88 -21.76
CA ARG A 514 3.07 20.89 -20.77
C ARG A 514 2.96 19.44 -21.27
N ARG A 515 1.90 19.12 -22.02
CA ARG A 515 1.75 17.81 -22.68
C ARG A 515 2.70 17.67 -23.88
N LEU A 516 2.96 18.74 -24.63
CA LEU A 516 3.96 18.71 -25.71
C LEU A 516 5.39 18.56 -25.18
N LEU A 517 5.75 19.19 -24.05
CA LEU A 517 7.06 19.01 -23.43
C LEU A 517 7.27 17.59 -22.86
N SER A 518 6.23 16.98 -22.28
CA SER A 518 6.34 15.59 -21.81
C SER A 518 6.45 14.60 -22.97
N TYR A 519 5.75 14.82 -24.09
CA TYR A 519 5.91 14.02 -25.31
C TYR A 519 7.30 14.20 -25.96
N LEU A 520 7.86 15.41 -25.97
CA LEU A 520 9.22 15.65 -26.47
C LEU A 520 10.30 15.02 -25.58
N LEU A 521 10.11 15.03 -24.25
CA LEU A 521 11.00 14.34 -23.31
C LEU A 521 10.88 12.81 -23.45
N PHE A 522 9.67 12.28 -23.67
CA PHE A 522 9.45 10.86 -23.87
C PHE A 522 10.04 10.36 -25.21
N MET A 523 9.93 11.16 -26.28
CA MET A 523 10.55 10.85 -27.57
C MET A 523 12.09 10.95 -27.51
N ARG A 524 12.65 11.94 -26.79
CA ARG A 524 14.10 12.02 -26.55
C ARG A 524 14.62 10.88 -25.69
N LEU A 525 13.88 10.43 -24.68
CA LEU A 525 14.29 9.29 -23.85
C LEU A 525 14.25 7.97 -24.64
N ARG A 526 13.19 7.76 -25.44
CA ARG A 526 13.06 6.54 -26.26
C ARG A 526 14.10 6.45 -27.37
N THR A 527 14.50 7.58 -27.97
CA THR A 527 15.58 7.63 -28.96
C THR A 527 16.97 7.59 -28.34
N ALA A 528 17.17 8.14 -27.14
CA ALA A 528 18.42 8.05 -26.41
C ALA A 528 18.71 6.62 -25.94
N ILE A 529 17.70 5.87 -25.50
CA ILE A 529 17.86 4.46 -25.07
C ILE A 529 18.26 3.58 -26.26
N THR A 530 17.65 3.76 -27.43
CA THR A 530 18.02 2.97 -28.62
C THR A 530 19.42 3.31 -29.13
N LEU A 531 19.85 4.58 -29.08
CA LEU A 531 21.22 4.97 -29.42
C LEU A 531 22.24 4.45 -28.39
N PHE A 532 21.90 4.48 -27.09
CA PHE A 532 22.77 3.97 -26.04
C PHE A 532 22.96 2.45 -26.16
N LEU A 533 21.89 1.70 -26.45
CA LEU A 533 21.98 0.26 -26.70
C LEU A 533 22.79 -0.06 -27.96
N LEU A 534 22.65 0.71 -29.04
CA LEU A 534 23.47 0.56 -30.24
C LEU A 534 24.96 0.80 -29.94
N LEU A 535 25.27 1.86 -29.18
CA LEU A 535 26.64 2.22 -28.82
C LEU A 535 27.26 1.17 -27.88
N PHE A 536 26.47 0.60 -26.97
CA PHE A 536 26.86 -0.53 -26.14
C PHE A 536 27.12 -1.79 -26.97
N CYS A 537 26.26 -2.11 -27.95
CA CYS A 537 26.49 -3.22 -28.86
C CYS A 537 27.77 -3.04 -29.68
N PHE A 538 28.04 -1.84 -30.20
CA PHE A 538 29.30 -1.55 -30.89
C PHE A 538 30.53 -1.71 -29.99
N LEU A 539 30.46 -1.25 -28.74
CA LEU A 539 31.53 -1.44 -27.75
C LEU A 539 31.79 -2.92 -27.44
N VAL A 540 30.72 -3.71 -27.28
CA VAL A 540 30.85 -5.16 -27.02
C VAL A 540 31.47 -5.87 -28.22
N VAL A 541 31.05 -5.53 -29.45
CA VAL A 541 31.66 -6.08 -30.68
C VAL A 541 33.13 -5.67 -30.82
N PHE A 542 33.48 -4.42 -30.48
CA PHE A 542 34.85 -3.93 -30.56
C PHE A 542 35.78 -4.52 -29.49
N ILE A 543 35.25 -4.96 -28.34
CA ILE A 543 36.01 -5.63 -27.28
C ILE A 543 36.18 -7.13 -27.56
N THR A 544 35.29 -7.72 -28.37
CA THR A 544 35.29 -9.17 -28.68
C THR A 544 35.98 -9.52 -29.99
N MET A 545 36.21 -8.55 -30.87
CA MET A 545 37.16 -8.61 -31.98
C MET A 545 38.54 -8.17 -31.51
#